data_AF-A0A929EVW2-F1
#
_entry.id   AF-A0A929EVW2-F1
#
_cell.length_a   1.000
_cell.length_b   1.000
_cell.length_c   1.000
_cell.angle_alpha   90.00
_cell.angle_beta   90.00
_cell.angle_gamma   90.00
#
_symmetry.space_group_name_H-M   'P 1'
#
loop_
_entity.id
_entity.type
_entity.pdbx_description
1 polymer ?
#
loop_
_entity_poly.entity_id
_entity_poly.type
_entity_poly.pdbx_seq_one_letter_code
_entity_poly.pdbx_strand_id
1 'polypeptide(L)'
;MSLSWNEIKDRAVRFSKEWEDESREHAEAKSFWDDFFNVFGISRRRVATFEEPVKKLGNKQGFIDLFWKGKILVEHKSLGKDLDSAYGQALDYFAGIKEYDLPKYILVSDFARFRLYDLDEKTHHEFSLKELHKNIKLFGFIAGYEKRSYKEEDPVNIKAAELMGKLHDRLEESGYGGHVLEVYLVRLLFCLFADDTSIFERDIFKEYIEIKTREDGSDLGSALAQFFQVLNTPKGKRLKTLDEHLNQFPYVNGKLFEEPLPIAAFNSSMREILLECSALDWGQISPAIFGSLFQSVMDSEERRNLGAHYTSEKNILKLIKPLFLDELYEEFEKLKGSTKKLQEFHKKLASLKFLDPACGCGNFLVITYRELRLLELEVLRELNKTGQGFLNVADIIWIDVDQFYGIEVDEWPARITEVAMWLLDHQMNMKVSDEFGHYFARLPLKKAAKIVNDNALRIDWEEVVPKEELSYIPV
;
A
#
# COMPACT_ATOMS: atom_id res chain seq x y z
N MET A 1 12.49 5.26 9.15
CA MET A 1 11.96 4.46 10.29
C MET A 1 10.73 5.17 10.79
N SER A 2 9.58 4.48 10.79
CA SER A 2 8.34 5.00 11.38
C SER A 2 8.46 5.00 12.91
N LEU A 3 7.95 6.06 13.55
CA LEU A 3 8.02 6.23 15.01
C LEU A 3 6.87 5.50 15.68
N SER A 4 7.11 4.78 16.78
CA SER A 4 6.03 4.15 17.55
C SER A 4 4.96 5.16 18.01
N TRP A 5 3.72 4.71 18.19
CA TRP A 5 2.64 5.58 18.69
C TRP A 5 2.95 6.22 20.05
N ASN A 6 3.68 5.53 20.92
CA ASN A 6 4.10 6.09 22.20
C ASN A 6 5.09 7.24 21.99
N GLU A 7 6.06 7.05 21.10
CA GLU A 7 7.02 8.10 20.77
C GLU A 7 6.36 9.32 20.09
N ILE A 8 5.43 9.08 19.16
CA ILE A 8 4.63 10.14 18.51
C ILE A 8 3.82 10.90 19.56
N LYS A 9 3.21 10.20 20.52
CA LYS A 9 2.44 10.83 21.60
C LYS A 9 3.32 11.70 22.51
N ASP A 10 4.51 11.24 22.87
CA ASP A 10 5.46 12.00 23.68
C ASP A 10 5.98 13.23 22.93
N ARG A 11 6.25 13.10 21.62
CA ARG A 11 6.59 14.23 20.75
C ARG A 11 5.43 15.24 20.66
N ALA A 12 4.19 14.78 20.55
CA ALA A 12 3.01 15.64 20.50
C ALA A 12 2.84 16.44 21.80
N VAL A 13 3.10 15.86 22.97
CA VAL A 13 3.06 16.58 24.25
C VAL A 13 4.12 17.68 24.30
N ARG A 14 5.34 17.41 23.82
CA ARG A 14 6.40 18.43 23.74
C ARG A 14 6.03 19.56 22.78
N PHE A 15 5.51 19.21 21.61
CA PHE A 15 5.00 20.18 20.64
C PHE A 15 3.93 21.10 21.25
N SER A 16 2.92 20.54 21.90
CA SER A 16 1.86 21.34 22.55
C SER A 16 2.38 22.30 23.59
N LYS A 17 3.46 21.95 24.29
CA LYS A 17 4.07 22.79 25.32
C LYS A 17 4.94 23.90 24.73
N GLU A 18 5.69 23.60 23.66
CA GLU A 18 6.53 24.58 22.97
C GLU A 18 5.69 25.72 22.39
N TRP A 19 4.54 25.38 21.80
CA TRP A 19 3.70 26.32 21.06
C TRP A 19 2.52 26.90 21.87
N GLU A 20 2.46 26.69 23.20
CA GLU A 20 1.30 27.04 24.03
C GLU A 20 0.98 28.54 24.05
N ASP A 21 2.01 29.39 23.98
CA ASP A 21 1.91 30.85 24.11
C ASP A 21 2.11 31.62 22.80
N GLU A 22 2.25 30.92 21.66
CA GLU A 22 2.51 31.56 20.36
C GLU A 22 1.24 32.17 19.74
N SER A 23 1.40 33.32 19.08
CA SER A 23 0.29 34.08 18.48
C SER A 23 0.61 34.77 17.16
N ARG A 24 1.88 34.75 16.69
CA ARG A 24 2.36 35.55 15.54
C ARG A 24 2.48 34.72 14.26
N GLU A 25 1.43 34.75 13.44
CA GLU A 25 1.34 34.09 12.14
C GLU A 25 2.53 34.40 11.20
N HIS A 26 2.85 35.68 10.96
CA HIS A 26 3.91 36.08 10.03
C HIS A 26 5.33 35.69 10.45
N ALA A 27 5.55 35.40 11.74
CA ALA A 27 6.87 35.05 12.26
C ALA A 27 7.07 33.54 12.34
N GLU A 28 6.05 32.81 12.83
CA GLU A 28 6.26 31.44 13.31
C GLU A 28 5.38 30.37 12.65
N ALA A 29 4.43 30.71 11.78
CA ALA A 29 3.56 29.70 11.17
C ALA A 29 4.36 28.60 10.41
N LYS A 30 5.44 28.98 9.72
CA LYS A 30 6.32 28.02 9.02
C LYS A 30 7.06 27.11 10.01
N SER A 31 7.61 27.67 11.08
CA SER A 31 8.28 26.92 12.16
C SER A 31 7.33 25.94 12.85
N PHE A 32 6.11 26.40 13.16
CA PHE A 32 5.04 25.59 13.76
C PHE A 32 4.75 24.35 12.94
N TRP A 33 4.62 24.49 11.61
CA TRP A 33 4.35 23.34 10.75
C TRP A 33 5.57 22.46 10.52
N ASP A 34 6.79 23.02 10.45
CA ASP A 34 8.01 22.20 10.41
C ASP A 34 8.09 21.29 11.65
N ASP A 35 7.79 21.83 12.84
CA ASP A 35 7.78 21.06 14.09
C ASP A 35 6.61 20.10 14.21
N PHE A 36 5.43 20.47 13.71
CA PHE A 36 4.27 19.59 13.69
C PHE A 36 4.55 18.32 12.90
N PHE A 37 5.17 18.42 11.72
CA PHE A 37 5.56 17.24 10.93
C PHE A 37 6.67 16.43 11.61
N ASN A 38 7.60 17.08 12.33
CA ASN A 38 8.64 16.40 13.11
C ASN A 38 8.07 15.54 14.26
N VAL A 39 6.85 15.83 14.74
CA VAL A 39 6.13 14.94 15.69
C VAL A 39 6.00 13.52 15.13
N PHE A 40 5.80 13.41 13.81
CA PHE A 40 5.67 12.15 13.08
C PHE A 40 6.99 11.62 12.53
N GLY A 41 8.11 12.32 12.78
CA GLY A 41 9.44 11.94 12.29
C GLY A 41 9.65 12.24 10.81
N ILE A 42 8.80 13.06 10.21
CA ILE A 42 8.87 13.44 8.80
C ILE A 42 9.36 14.89 8.71
N SER A 43 10.36 15.12 7.87
CA SER A 43 10.71 16.48 7.50
C SER A 43 9.66 16.99 6.52
N ARG A 44 8.95 18.07 6.89
CA ARG A 44 7.96 18.72 6.03
C ARG A 44 8.52 19.06 4.64
N ARG A 45 9.83 19.36 4.52
CA ARG A 45 10.55 19.58 3.24
C ARG A 45 10.48 18.44 2.25
N ARG A 46 10.28 17.22 2.73
CA ARG A 46 10.22 16.03 1.89
C ARG A 46 8.84 15.78 1.30
N VAL A 47 7.79 16.35 1.89
CA VAL A 47 6.41 15.96 1.58
C VAL A 47 5.49 17.12 1.25
N ALA A 48 5.81 18.34 1.70
CA ALA A 48 4.94 19.50 1.57
C ALA A 48 5.69 20.79 1.23
N THR A 49 5.02 21.65 0.47
CA THR A 49 5.52 22.96 0.03
C THR A 49 4.79 24.07 0.78
N PHE A 50 5.50 25.12 1.17
CA PHE A 50 4.90 26.33 1.71
C PHE A 50 4.58 27.33 0.60
N GLU A 51 3.52 28.12 0.76
CA GLU A 51 3.13 29.20 -0.14
C GLU A 51 2.98 28.74 -1.60
N GLU A 52 2.36 27.57 -1.80
CA GLU A 52 2.15 27.01 -3.15
C GLU A 52 1.21 27.93 -3.96
N PRO A 53 1.63 28.44 -5.12
CA PRO A 53 0.80 29.30 -5.94
C PRO A 53 -0.29 28.49 -6.65
N VAL A 54 -1.54 28.92 -6.51
CA VAL A 54 -2.70 28.24 -7.12
C VAL A 54 -3.68 29.25 -7.71
N LYS A 55 -4.38 28.86 -8.77
CA LYS A 55 -5.48 29.65 -9.33
C LYS A 55 -6.75 29.43 -8.51
N LYS A 56 -7.33 30.50 -7.98
CA LYS A 56 -8.63 30.48 -7.32
C LYS A 56 -9.77 30.52 -8.34
N LEU A 57 -10.98 30.16 -7.90
CA LEU A 57 -12.21 30.49 -8.62
C LEU A 57 -12.23 31.97 -9.04
N GLY A 58 -12.54 32.22 -10.31
CA GLY A 58 -12.53 33.57 -10.89
C GLY A 58 -11.14 34.06 -11.35
N ASN A 59 -10.17 33.17 -11.58
CA ASN A 59 -8.86 33.47 -12.19
C ASN A 59 -7.95 34.40 -11.36
N LYS A 60 -8.19 34.50 -10.04
CA LYS A 60 -7.32 35.23 -9.11
C LYS A 60 -6.21 34.30 -8.61
N GLN A 61 -5.02 34.84 -8.36
CA GLN A 61 -3.92 34.07 -7.79
C GLN A 61 -4.04 34.00 -6.26
N GLY A 62 -3.80 32.82 -5.71
CA GLY A 62 -3.76 32.54 -4.28
C GLY A 62 -2.49 31.77 -3.89
N PHE A 63 -2.24 31.69 -2.60
CA PHE A 63 -1.12 30.94 -2.04
C PHE A 63 -1.66 30.05 -0.92
N ILE A 64 -1.47 28.74 -1.04
CA ILE A 64 -1.80 27.78 0.01
C ILE A 64 -0.68 27.85 1.05
N ASP A 65 -1.02 28.02 2.33
CA ASP A 65 -0.01 28.17 3.37
C ASP A 65 0.93 26.97 3.42
N LEU A 66 0.39 25.74 3.51
CA LEU A 66 1.16 24.51 3.33
C LEU A 66 0.35 23.50 2.52
N PHE A 67 1.00 22.89 1.52
CA PHE A 67 0.36 21.92 0.64
C PHE A 67 1.20 20.65 0.51
N TRP A 68 0.62 19.53 0.95
CA TRP A 68 1.05 18.18 0.57
C TRP A 68 0.06 17.67 -0.48
N LYS A 69 0.50 17.68 -1.74
CA LYS A 69 -0.29 17.24 -2.90
C LYS A 69 -0.91 15.86 -2.66
N GLY A 70 -2.20 15.74 -2.95
CA GLY A 70 -2.93 14.46 -2.80
C GLY A 70 -3.25 14.04 -1.35
N LYS A 71 -2.75 14.75 -0.33
CA LYS A 71 -2.91 14.34 1.08
C LYS A 71 -3.50 15.42 1.95
N ILE A 72 -2.81 16.53 2.19
CA ILE A 72 -3.28 17.56 3.12
C ILE A 72 -3.05 18.98 2.59
N LEU A 73 -4.09 19.80 2.69
CA LEU A 73 -4.03 21.24 2.49
C LEU A 73 -4.20 21.93 3.83
N VAL A 74 -3.26 22.80 4.17
CA VAL A 74 -3.26 23.53 5.43
C VAL A 74 -3.43 25.02 5.19
N GLU A 75 -4.38 25.62 5.91
CA GLU A 75 -4.54 27.07 6.00
C GLU A 75 -4.37 27.51 7.44
N HIS A 76 -3.51 28.48 7.66
CA HIS A 76 -3.16 28.98 8.97
C HIS A 76 -3.71 30.39 9.15
N LYS A 77 -4.01 30.75 10.40
CA LYS A 77 -4.44 32.10 10.77
C LYS A 77 -3.77 32.54 12.06
N SER A 78 -3.73 33.84 12.30
CA SER A 78 -3.34 34.40 13.60
C SER A 78 -4.27 33.93 14.71
N LEU A 79 -3.75 33.89 15.94
CA LEU A 79 -4.48 33.41 17.12
C LEU A 79 -5.87 34.06 17.28
N GLY A 80 -6.90 33.22 17.46
CA GLY A 80 -8.28 33.65 17.71
C GLY A 80 -9.05 34.09 16.47
N LYS A 81 -8.48 33.94 15.26
CA LYS A 81 -9.17 34.21 13.99
C LYS A 81 -10.20 33.13 13.66
N ASP A 82 -11.05 33.45 12.69
CA ASP A 82 -12.12 32.58 12.25
C ASP A 82 -11.59 31.44 11.36
N LEU A 83 -11.80 30.20 11.82
CA LEU A 83 -11.42 28.98 11.12
C LEU A 83 -12.43 28.61 10.01
N ASP A 84 -13.67 29.09 10.07
CA ASP A 84 -14.65 28.87 9.00
C ASP A 84 -14.23 29.61 7.73
N SER A 85 -13.78 30.86 7.87
CA SER A 85 -13.19 31.61 6.76
C SER A 85 -11.93 30.94 6.20
N ALA A 86 -11.09 30.34 7.05
CA ALA A 86 -9.90 29.62 6.60
C ALA A 86 -10.27 28.37 5.79
N TYR A 87 -11.29 27.64 6.23
CA TYR A 87 -11.79 26.47 5.53
C TYR A 87 -12.42 26.84 4.17
N GLY A 88 -13.22 27.91 4.11
CA GLY A 88 -13.74 28.44 2.85
C GLY A 88 -12.63 28.83 1.86
N GLN A 89 -11.57 29.48 2.36
CA GLN A 89 -10.38 29.81 1.56
C GLN A 89 -9.68 28.55 1.01
N ALA A 90 -9.57 27.49 1.81
CA ALA A 90 -8.99 26.21 1.37
C ALA A 90 -9.78 25.60 0.20
N LEU A 91 -11.12 25.64 0.26
CA LEU A 91 -11.99 25.10 -0.79
C LEU A 91 -11.89 25.90 -2.11
N ASP A 92 -11.71 27.22 -2.05
CA ASP A 92 -11.59 28.08 -3.24
C ASP A 92 -10.40 27.71 -4.14
N TYR A 93 -9.39 27.03 -3.60
CA TYR A 93 -8.20 26.58 -4.34
C TYR A 93 -8.45 25.36 -5.22
N PHE A 94 -9.47 24.55 -4.92
CA PHE A 94 -9.68 23.24 -5.56
C PHE A 94 -9.79 23.34 -7.08
N ALA A 95 -10.40 24.42 -7.58
CA ALA A 95 -10.54 24.67 -9.02
C ALA A 95 -9.21 24.85 -9.77
N GLY A 96 -8.11 25.16 -9.06
CA GLY A 96 -6.78 25.33 -9.64
C GLY A 96 -5.82 24.19 -9.36
N ILE A 97 -6.26 23.16 -8.64
CA ILE A 97 -5.47 21.96 -8.31
C ILE A 97 -5.83 20.88 -9.31
N LYS A 98 -4.83 20.15 -9.81
CA LYS A 98 -5.06 19.00 -10.69
C LYS A 98 -5.83 17.92 -9.92
N GLU A 99 -6.69 17.16 -10.59
CA GLU A 99 -7.54 16.16 -9.94
C GLU A 99 -6.76 15.20 -9.03
N TYR A 100 -5.60 14.72 -9.50
CA TYR A 100 -4.71 13.81 -8.78
C TYR A 100 -3.86 14.46 -7.68
N ASP A 101 -3.90 15.79 -7.55
CA ASP A 101 -3.23 16.54 -6.49
C ASP A 101 -4.22 17.05 -5.43
N LEU A 102 -5.53 16.84 -5.63
CA LEU A 102 -6.56 17.26 -4.67
C LEU A 102 -6.30 16.63 -3.29
N PRO A 103 -6.32 17.42 -2.20
CA PRO A 103 -6.04 16.91 -0.86
C PRO A 103 -7.20 16.05 -0.36
N LYS A 104 -6.89 15.02 0.43
CA LYS A 104 -7.89 14.23 1.18
C LYS A 104 -8.31 14.91 2.49
N TYR A 105 -7.38 15.66 3.07
CA TYR A 105 -7.55 16.36 4.34
C TYR A 105 -7.42 17.87 4.17
N ILE A 106 -8.28 18.62 4.85
CA ILE A 106 -8.06 20.06 5.07
C ILE A 106 -7.80 20.27 6.55
N LEU A 107 -6.72 20.95 6.88
CA LEU A 107 -6.41 21.33 8.25
C LEU A 107 -6.35 22.84 8.36
N VAL A 108 -7.18 23.38 9.24
CA VAL A 108 -7.13 24.80 9.60
C VAL A 108 -6.68 24.98 11.04
N SER A 109 -5.83 25.96 11.29
CA SER A 109 -5.31 26.23 12.63
C SER A 109 -5.05 27.70 12.88
N ASP A 110 -5.21 28.12 14.13
CA ASP A 110 -4.88 29.44 14.64
C ASP A 110 -3.85 29.39 15.79
N PHE A 111 -2.91 28.44 15.74
CA PHE A 111 -2.00 28.01 16.82
C PHE A 111 -2.71 27.28 17.97
N ALA A 112 -3.77 27.87 18.54
CA ALA A 112 -4.45 27.33 19.71
C ALA A 112 -5.43 26.20 19.40
N ARG A 113 -6.03 26.20 18.20
CA ARG A 113 -7.01 25.20 17.78
C ARG A 113 -6.55 24.52 16.50
N PHE A 114 -6.86 23.24 16.40
CA PHE A 114 -6.79 22.46 15.18
C PHE A 114 -8.21 22.10 14.78
N ARG A 115 -8.52 22.26 13.49
CA ARG A 115 -9.71 21.68 12.90
C ARG A 115 -9.34 20.90 11.65
N LEU A 116 -9.40 19.59 11.76
CA LEU A 116 -9.11 18.64 10.68
C LEU A 116 -10.42 18.21 10.05
N TYR A 117 -10.51 18.35 8.73
CA TYR A 117 -11.59 17.84 7.89
C TYR A 117 -11.08 16.64 7.11
N ASP A 118 -11.80 15.53 7.17
CA ASP A 118 -11.62 14.37 6.30
C ASP A 118 -12.68 14.47 5.18
N LEU A 119 -12.22 14.68 3.95
CA LEU A 119 -13.10 14.91 2.80
C LEU A 119 -13.68 13.60 2.26
N ASP A 120 -12.98 12.49 2.46
CA ASP A 120 -13.42 11.16 2.05
C ASP A 120 -14.54 10.68 2.99
N GLU A 121 -14.35 10.78 4.30
CA GLU A 121 -15.35 10.40 5.30
C GLU A 121 -16.43 11.46 5.54
N LYS A 122 -16.21 12.70 5.05
CA LYS A 122 -17.07 13.87 5.27
C LYS A 122 -17.26 14.17 6.77
N THR A 123 -16.21 13.96 7.56
CA THR A 123 -16.17 14.23 9.00
C THR A 123 -15.21 15.37 9.31
N HIS A 124 -15.35 15.96 10.49
CA HIS A 124 -14.35 16.90 10.99
C HIS A 124 -14.20 16.81 12.51
N HIS A 125 -13.02 17.18 12.98
CA HIS A 125 -12.65 17.19 14.40
C HIS A 125 -12.01 18.52 14.76
N GLU A 126 -12.54 19.18 15.78
CA GLU A 126 -11.96 20.39 16.37
C GLU A 126 -11.49 20.11 17.80
N PHE A 127 -10.27 20.51 18.12
CA PHE A 127 -9.70 20.37 19.47
C PHE A 127 -8.61 21.43 19.71
N SER A 128 -8.29 21.64 20.98
CA SER A 128 -7.23 22.57 21.38
C SER A 128 -5.83 21.97 21.21
N LEU A 129 -4.81 22.81 21.05
CA LEU A 129 -3.40 22.39 21.00
C LEU A 129 -3.01 21.52 22.21
N LYS A 130 -3.55 21.82 23.41
CA LYS A 130 -3.34 21.04 24.64
C LYS A 130 -3.88 19.61 24.54
N GLU A 131 -4.86 19.39 23.69
CA GLU A 131 -5.49 18.09 23.48
C GLU A 131 -4.87 17.32 22.31
N LEU A 132 -3.87 17.88 21.61
CA LEU A 132 -3.24 17.24 20.46
C LEU A 132 -2.79 15.81 20.79
N HIS A 133 -2.09 15.58 21.91
CA HIS A 133 -1.67 14.23 22.33
C HIS A 133 -2.81 13.19 22.51
N LYS A 134 -4.05 13.62 22.76
CA LYS A 134 -5.24 12.74 22.85
C LYS A 134 -5.79 12.44 21.47
N ASN A 135 -5.67 13.41 20.56
CA ASN A 135 -6.20 13.37 19.20
C ASN A 135 -5.13 13.04 18.13
N ILE A 136 -3.88 12.78 18.53
CA ILE A 136 -2.75 12.62 17.61
C ILE A 136 -2.95 11.48 16.60
N LYS A 137 -3.80 10.51 16.96
CA LYS A 137 -4.18 9.42 16.06
C LYS A 137 -4.97 9.86 14.83
N LEU A 138 -5.67 11.00 14.89
CA LEU A 138 -6.33 11.59 13.72
C LEU A 138 -5.34 11.93 12.61
N PHE A 139 -4.08 12.20 12.95
CA PHE A 139 -3.00 12.48 12.02
C PHE A 139 -2.12 11.25 11.75
N GLY A 140 -2.60 10.05 12.07
CA GLY A 140 -1.87 8.81 11.79
C GLY A 140 -1.47 8.67 10.33
N PHE A 141 -2.30 9.20 9.42
CA PHE A 141 -2.00 9.27 7.99
C PHE A 141 -0.68 9.99 7.67
N ILE A 142 -0.22 10.95 8.48
CA ILE A 142 1.08 11.60 8.28
C ILE A 142 2.21 10.59 8.51
N ALA A 143 2.14 9.82 9.59
CA ALA A 143 3.13 8.79 9.92
C ALA A 143 2.93 7.45 9.18
N GLY A 144 1.90 7.34 8.33
CA GLY A 144 1.54 6.09 7.63
C GLY A 144 0.72 5.10 8.47
N TYR A 145 0.29 5.48 9.67
CA TYR A 145 -0.61 4.70 10.53
C TYR A 145 -2.07 5.00 10.19
N GLU A 146 -2.53 4.64 9.01
CA GLU A 146 -3.96 4.70 8.69
C GLU A 146 -4.69 3.48 9.26
N LYS A 147 -5.84 3.71 9.87
CA LYS A 147 -6.71 2.63 10.36
C LYS A 147 -7.38 1.98 9.15
N ARG A 148 -6.73 0.95 8.60
CA ARG A 148 -7.18 0.22 7.42
C ARG A 148 -8.50 -0.50 7.70
N SER A 149 -9.59 -0.07 7.05
CA SER A 149 -10.81 -0.87 6.95
C SER A 149 -11.05 -1.15 5.47
N TYR A 150 -10.79 -2.38 5.05
CA TYR A 150 -10.95 -2.80 3.67
C TYR A 150 -12.42 -3.14 3.40
N LYS A 151 -13.00 -2.57 2.34
CA LYS A 151 -14.28 -3.01 1.79
C LYS A 151 -14.08 -3.48 0.36
N GLU A 152 -14.75 -4.57 0.00
CA GLU A 152 -14.73 -5.13 -1.37
C GLU A 152 -15.14 -4.08 -2.41
N GLU A 153 -16.21 -3.33 -2.12
CA GLU A 153 -16.80 -2.29 -2.99
C GLU A 153 -16.26 -0.88 -2.68
N ASP A 154 -15.06 -0.75 -2.14
CA ASP A 154 -14.47 0.57 -1.94
C ASP A 154 -14.36 1.32 -3.29
N PRO A 155 -14.87 2.55 -3.42
CA PRO A 155 -14.73 3.35 -4.63
C PRO A 155 -13.28 3.46 -5.13
N VAL A 156 -12.30 3.43 -4.23
CA VAL A 156 -10.87 3.44 -4.57
C VAL A 156 -10.48 2.18 -5.34
N ASN A 157 -11.00 1.00 -4.94
CA ASN A 157 -10.73 -0.24 -5.66
C ASN A 157 -11.28 -0.19 -7.09
N ILE A 158 -12.53 0.25 -7.25
CA ILE A 158 -13.16 0.33 -8.57
C ILE A 158 -12.38 1.28 -9.48
N LYS A 159 -12.07 2.48 -8.97
CA LYS A 159 -11.33 3.49 -9.72
C LYS A 159 -9.91 3.01 -10.10
N ALA A 160 -9.22 2.34 -9.19
CA ALA A 160 -7.90 1.78 -9.44
C ALA A 160 -7.93 0.72 -10.55
N ALA A 161 -8.91 -0.20 -10.50
CA ALA A 161 -9.08 -1.23 -11.53
C ALA A 161 -9.41 -0.64 -12.90
N GLU A 162 -10.27 0.38 -12.95
CA GLU A 162 -10.62 1.08 -14.18
C GLU A 162 -9.44 1.83 -14.80
N LEU A 163 -8.63 2.52 -13.99
CA LEU A 163 -7.45 3.25 -14.51
C LEU A 163 -6.37 2.30 -15.01
N MET A 164 -6.10 1.21 -14.29
CA MET A 164 -5.15 0.19 -14.72
C MET A 164 -5.63 -0.54 -15.99
N GLY A 165 -6.92 -0.85 -16.09
CA GLY A 165 -7.51 -1.40 -17.31
C GLY A 165 -7.39 -0.45 -18.49
N LYS A 166 -7.66 0.85 -18.31
CA LYS A 166 -7.42 1.85 -19.35
C LYS A 166 -5.95 1.93 -19.76
N LEU A 167 -5.01 1.81 -18.82
CA LEU A 167 -3.59 1.82 -19.14
C LEU A 167 -3.18 0.57 -19.94
N HIS A 168 -3.71 -0.59 -19.57
CA HIS A 168 -3.55 -1.85 -20.32
C HIS A 168 -3.97 -1.67 -21.77
N ASP A 169 -5.23 -1.30 -22.00
CA ASP A 169 -5.81 -1.22 -23.35
C ASP A 169 -5.03 -0.23 -24.23
N ARG A 170 -4.60 0.90 -23.66
CA ARG A 170 -3.80 1.89 -24.37
C ARG A 170 -2.44 1.33 -24.80
N LEU A 171 -1.76 0.59 -23.93
CA LEU A 171 -0.48 -0.03 -24.26
C LEU A 171 -0.66 -1.11 -25.33
N GLU A 172 -1.71 -1.92 -25.22
CA GLU A 172 -2.05 -2.93 -26.22
C GLU A 172 -2.36 -2.31 -27.59
N GLU A 173 -3.21 -1.29 -27.64
CA GLU A 173 -3.54 -0.51 -28.85
C GLU A 173 -2.29 0.09 -29.52
N SER A 174 -1.25 0.39 -28.73
CA SER A 174 0.03 0.91 -29.23
C SER A 174 0.97 -0.18 -29.80
N GLY A 175 0.59 -1.45 -29.68
CA GLY A 175 1.36 -2.61 -30.13
C GLY A 175 2.24 -3.24 -29.04
N TYR A 176 2.08 -2.85 -27.77
CA TYR A 176 2.77 -3.44 -26.63
C TYR A 176 1.83 -4.42 -25.94
N GLY A 177 1.80 -5.68 -26.39
CA GLY A 177 0.82 -6.70 -25.95
C GLY A 177 1.44 -8.06 -25.60
N GLY A 178 0.58 -9.00 -25.17
CA GLY A 178 0.95 -10.36 -24.79
C GLY A 178 1.80 -10.40 -23.50
N HIS A 179 2.62 -11.44 -23.34
CA HIS A 179 3.45 -11.69 -22.15
C HIS A 179 4.12 -10.43 -21.57
N VAL A 180 4.75 -9.62 -22.43
CA VAL A 180 5.51 -8.44 -21.99
C VAL A 180 4.61 -7.34 -21.44
N LEU A 181 3.35 -7.22 -21.87
CA LEU A 181 2.36 -6.30 -21.32
C LEU A 181 1.93 -6.74 -19.93
N GLU A 182 1.60 -8.02 -19.79
CA GLU A 182 1.16 -8.61 -18.52
C GLU A 182 2.21 -8.41 -17.42
N VAL A 183 3.47 -8.77 -17.70
CA VAL A 183 4.57 -8.57 -16.75
C VAL A 183 4.79 -7.08 -16.46
N TYR A 184 4.64 -6.21 -17.45
CA TYR A 184 4.83 -4.76 -17.28
C TYR A 184 3.78 -4.15 -16.35
N LEU A 185 2.49 -4.48 -16.53
CA LEU A 185 1.43 -3.99 -15.67
C LEU A 185 1.53 -4.53 -14.26
N VAL A 186 1.87 -5.81 -14.10
CA VAL A 186 2.09 -6.41 -12.78
C VAL A 186 3.24 -5.71 -12.04
N ARG A 187 4.31 -5.31 -12.75
CA ARG A 187 5.39 -4.47 -12.19
C ARG A 187 4.91 -3.09 -11.77
N LEU A 188 4.11 -2.42 -12.60
CA LEU A 188 3.53 -1.13 -12.24
C LEU A 188 2.63 -1.23 -11.01
N LEU A 189 1.76 -2.25 -10.97
CA LEU A 189 0.89 -2.54 -9.83
C LEU A 189 1.69 -2.71 -8.53
N PHE A 190 2.79 -3.48 -8.58
CA PHE A 190 3.70 -3.59 -7.45
C PHE A 190 4.27 -2.23 -7.04
N CYS A 191 4.71 -1.40 -8.00
CA CYS A 191 5.33 -0.11 -7.70
C CYS A 191 4.34 0.88 -7.07
N LEU A 192 3.11 0.92 -7.59
CA LEU A 192 2.02 1.73 -7.03
C LEU A 192 1.72 1.33 -5.59
N PHE A 193 1.63 0.02 -5.33
CA PHE A 193 1.46 -0.49 -3.96
C PHE A 193 2.66 -0.20 -3.06
N ALA A 194 3.87 -0.34 -3.58
CA ALA A 194 5.09 -0.14 -2.83
C ALA A 194 5.27 1.32 -2.37
N ASP A 195 4.77 2.28 -3.18
CA ASP A 195 4.79 3.71 -2.86
C ASP A 195 3.95 4.06 -1.62
N ASP A 196 2.83 3.37 -1.43
CA ASP A 196 1.89 3.63 -0.32
C ASP A 196 2.08 2.74 0.91
N THR A 197 2.90 1.69 0.81
CA THR A 197 3.01 0.68 1.89
C THR A 197 4.34 0.66 2.62
N SER A 198 5.15 1.73 2.53
CA SER A 198 6.47 1.82 3.18
C SER A 198 7.50 0.80 2.65
N ILE A 199 7.27 0.23 1.46
CA ILE A 199 8.31 -0.48 0.71
C ILE A 199 9.24 0.56 0.08
N PHE A 200 8.64 1.56 -0.58
CA PHE A 200 9.33 2.77 -0.99
C PHE A 200 9.15 3.86 0.05
N GLU A 201 9.95 4.92 -0.08
CA GLU A 201 9.59 6.15 0.59
C GLU A 201 8.30 6.67 -0.02
N ARG A 202 7.42 7.27 0.79
CA ARG A 202 6.09 7.65 0.34
C ARG A 202 6.14 8.65 -0.83
N ASP A 203 5.26 8.44 -1.80
CA ASP A 203 5.08 9.24 -3.01
C ASP A 203 6.33 9.33 -3.92
N ILE A 204 7.40 8.57 -3.65
CA ILE A 204 8.67 8.72 -4.37
C ILE A 204 8.60 8.17 -5.81
N PHE A 205 7.75 7.17 -6.06
CA PHE A 205 7.49 6.69 -7.42
C PHE A 205 6.68 7.71 -8.22
N LYS A 206 5.63 8.29 -7.63
CA LYS A 206 4.89 9.42 -8.23
C LYS A 206 5.84 10.58 -8.54
N GLU A 207 6.63 11.01 -7.56
CA GLU A 207 7.60 12.11 -7.69
C GLU A 207 8.63 11.83 -8.79
N TYR A 208 9.14 10.60 -8.87
CA TYR A 208 10.06 10.20 -9.94
C TYR A 208 9.43 10.40 -11.33
N ILE A 209 8.18 9.98 -11.53
CA ILE A 209 7.47 10.21 -12.80
C ILE A 209 7.29 11.71 -13.05
N GLU A 210 6.88 12.48 -12.04
CA GLU A 210 6.63 13.92 -12.19
C GLU A 210 7.89 14.71 -12.55
N ILE A 211 9.01 14.41 -11.89
CA ILE A 211 10.25 15.19 -11.99
C ILE A 211 11.17 14.70 -13.11
N LYS A 212 11.22 13.38 -13.36
CA LYS A 212 12.21 12.76 -14.25
C LYS A 212 11.67 12.41 -15.64
N THR A 213 10.40 12.71 -15.93
CA THR A 213 9.81 12.44 -17.24
C THR A 213 9.08 13.66 -17.80
N ARG A 214 9.05 13.78 -19.13
CA ARG A 214 8.40 14.87 -19.85
C ARG A 214 6.89 14.74 -19.80
N GLU A 215 6.19 15.88 -19.79
CA GLU A 215 4.72 15.93 -19.81
C GLU A 215 4.11 15.27 -21.05
N ASP A 216 4.83 15.24 -22.17
CA ASP A 216 4.39 14.56 -23.41
C ASP A 216 4.51 13.02 -23.36
N GLY A 217 5.09 12.46 -22.30
CA GLY A 217 5.26 11.02 -22.08
C GLY A 217 6.36 10.36 -22.92
N SER A 218 7.07 11.11 -23.78
CA SER A 218 7.99 10.55 -24.78
C SER A 218 9.18 9.78 -24.20
N ASP A 219 9.60 10.09 -22.97
CA ASP A 219 10.74 9.45 -22.28
C ASP A 219 10.34 8.51 -21.14
N LEU A 220 9.04 8.46 -20.78
CA LEU A 220 8.55 7.71 -19.62
C LEU A 220 8.89 6.21 -19.68
N GLY A 221 8.69 5.57 -20.84
CA GLY A 221 9.00 4.14 -20.99
C GLY A 221 10.48 3.83 -20.78
N SER A 222 11.38 4.68 -21.27
CA SER A 222 12.83 4.52 -21.05
C SER A 222 13.22 4.75 -19.59
N ALA A 223 12.59 5.72 -18.93
CA ALA A 223 12.79 5.99 -17.51
C ALA A 223 12.30 4.84 -16.62
N LEU A 224 11.18 4.21 -16.97
CA LEU A 224 10.64 3.04 -16.28
C LEU A 224 11.50 1.79 -16.50
N ALA A 225 12.03 1.58 -17.70
CA ALA A 225 12.96 0.47 -17.97
C ALA A 225 14.22 0.57 -17.09
N GLN A 226 14.81 1.77 -16.98
CA GLN A 226 15.94 2.01 -16.08
C GLN A 226 15.55 1.79 -14.62
N PHE A 227 14.37 2.28 -14.22
CA PHE A 227 13.83 2.11 -12.88
C PHE A 227 13.65 0.62 -12.50
N PHE A 228 13.04 -0.20 -13.37
CA PHE A 228 12.89 -1.64 -13.14
C PHE A 228 14.25 -2.36 -13.03
N GLN A 229 15.24 -1.95 -13.81
CA GLN A 229 16.60 -2.46 -13.67
C GLN A 229 17.20 -2.12 -12.29
N VAL A 230 16.93 -0.93 -11.76
CA VAL A 230 17.40 -0.52 -10.42
C VAL A 230 16.73 -1.33 -9.31
N LEU A 231 15.44 -1.65 -9.43
CA LEU A 231 14.73 -2.54 -8.51
C LEU A 231 15.28 -3.98 -8.53
N ASN A 232 15.87 -4.40 -9.66
CA ASN A 232 16.57 -5.68 -9.79
C ASN A 232 18.09 -5.61 -9.55
N THR A 233 18.65 -4.46 -9.18
CA THR A 233 20.09 -4.31 -8.94
C THR A 233 20.39 -4.05 -7.46
N PRO A 234 21.07 -4.98 -6.74
CA PRO A 234 21.48 -4.77 -5.35
C PRO A 234 22.24 -3.45 -5.18
N LYS A 235 21.99 -2.70 -4.10
CA LYS A 235 22.60 -1.37 -3.89
C LYS A 235 24.12 -1.35 -4.08
N GLY A 236 24.83 -2.35 -3.57
CA GLY A 236 26.30 -2.46 -3.71
C GLY A 236 26.81 -2.77 -5.12
N LYS A 237 25.93 -3.15 -6.06
CA LYS A 237 26.25 -3.43 -7.47
C LYS A 237 25.80 -2.31 -8.42
N ARG A 238 25.13 -1.27 -7.91
CA ARG A 238 24.69 -0.12 -8.71
C ARG A 238 25.90 0.70 -9.17
N LEU A 239 25.77 1.35 -10.33
CA LEU A 239 26.79 2.25 -10.85
C LEU A 239 26.96 3.44 -9.89
N LYS A 240 28.21 3.84 -9.63
CA LYS A 240 28.51 4.97 -8.72
C LYS A 240 28.00 6.32 -9.21
N THR A 241 27.71 6.42 -10.52
CA THR A 241 27.19 7.62 -11.20
C THR A 241 25.69 7.52 -11.47
N LEU A 242 24.99 6.54 -10.88
CA LEU A 242 23.53 6.43 -10.99
C LEU A 242 22.86 7.68 -10.37
N ASP A 243 21.78 8.15 -10.99
CA ASP A 243 20.98 9.28 -10.50
C ASP A 243 20.55 9.04 -9.04
N GLU A 244 20.68 10.07 -8.20
CA GLU A 244 20.35 9.98 -6.77
C GLU A 244 18.87 9.68 -6.52
N HIS A 245 17.95 10.09 -7.39
CA HIS A 245 16.51 9.78 -7.30
C HIS A 245 16.30 8.27 -7.46
N LEU A 246 16.95 7.67 -8.47
CA LEU A 246 16.90 6.22 -8.68
C LEU A 246 17.61 5.45 -7.55
N ASN A 247 18.68 5.99 -6.99
CA ASN A 247 19.45 5.27 -5.98
C ASN A 247 18.73 5.17 -4.61
N GLN A 248 17.69 5.97 -4.39
CA GLN A 248 16.87 5.91 -3.16
C GLN A 248 16.09 4.59 -3.08
N PHE A 249 15.54 4.12 -4.20
CA PHE A 249 14.72 2.91 -4.25
C PHE A 249 15.44 1.66 -3.71
N PRO A 250 14.73 0.76 -3.01
CA PRO A 250 15.29 -0.46 -2.48
C PRO A 250 15.65 -1.44 -3.60
N TYR A 251 16.35 -2.50 -3.22
CA TYR A 251 16.47 -3.69 -4.05
C TYR A 251 15.29 -4.61 -3.73
N VAL A 252 14.45 -4.89 -4.72
CA VAL A 252 13.21 -5.65 -4.54
C VAL A 252 13.42 -7.13 -4.80
N ASN A 253 13.98 -7.47 -5.97
CA ASN A 253 14.10 -8.81 -6.58
C ASN A 253 13.44 -10.00 -5.87
N GLY A 254 12.63 -10.73 -6.65
CA GLY A 254 12.21 -12.11 -6.38
C GLY A 254 11.41 -12.60 -7.57
N LYS A 255 12.06 -12.84 -8.70
CA LYS A 255 11.43 -13.22 -9.99
C LYS A 255 10.70 -12.07 -10.71
N LEU A 256 9.97 -11.22 -9.98
CA LEU A 256 9.13 -10.15 -10.58
C LEU A 256 9.88 -9.20 -11.54
N PHE A 257 11.08 -8.76 -11.17
CA PHE A 257 11.89 -7.81 -11.96
C PHE A 257 13.07 -8.47 -12.70
N GLU A 258 13.12 -9.81 -12.74
CA GLU A 258 14.27 -10.53 -13.28
C GLU A 258 14.33 -10.48 -14.81
N GLU A 259 13.16 -10.56 -15.45
CA GLU A 259 13.01 -10.59 -16.89
C GLU A 259 13.26 -9.21 -17.52
N PRO A 260 14.18 -9.08 -18.49
CA PRO A 260 14.30 -7.87 -19.28
C PRO A 260 13.09 -7.72 -20.22
N LEU A 261 12.38 -6.61 -20.10
CA LEU A 261 11.25 -6.30 -20.99
C LEU A 261 11.67 -5.31 -22.10
N PRO A 262 11.05 -5.37 -23.29
CA PRO A 262 11.17 -4.31 -24.27
C PRO A 262 10.69 -2.97 -23.71
N ILE A 263 11.22 -1.86 -24.22
CA ILE A 263 10.83 -0.53 -23.77
C ILE A 263 9.44 -0.20 -24.36
N ALA A 264 8.47 0.06 -23.49
CA ALA A 264 7.14 0.54 -23.90
C ALA A 264 7.22 2.01 -24.36
N ALA A 265 6.37 2.39 -25.31
CA ALA A 265 6.24 3.79 -25.75
C ALA A 265 5.01 4.42 -25.08
N PHE A 266 5.19 5.60 -24.49
CA PHE A 266 4.12 6.35 -23.84
C PHE A 266 3.81 7.63 -24.58
N ASN A 267 2.56 8.08 -24.47
CA ASN A 267 2.13 9.43 -24.85
C ASN A 267 1.66 10.21 -23.60
N SER A 268 1.25 11.46 -23.78
CA SER A 268 0.80 12.34 -22.70
C SER A 268 -0.37 11.75 -21.92
N SER A 269 -1.34 11.13 -22.61
CA SER A 269 -2.52 10.54 -21.98
C SER A 269 -2.17 9.31 -21.13
N MET A 270 -1.30 8.43 -21.61
CA MET A 270 -0.85 7.26 -20.83
C MET A 270 -0.05 7.69 -19.59
N ARG A 271 0.78 8.72 -19.72
CA ARG A 271 1.51 9.30 -18.58
C ARG A 271 0.55 9.87 -17.54
N GLU A 272 -0.49 10.59 -17.97
CA GLU A 272 -1.50 11.14 -17.08
C GLU A 272 -2.27 10.04 -16.35
N ILE A 273 -2.67 8.97 -17.04
CA ILE A 273 -3.31 7.79 -16.41
C ILE A 273 -2.40 7.18 -15.33
N LEU A 274 -1.11 7.01 -15.61
CA LEU A 274 -0.18 6.45 -14.61
C LEU A 274 0.00 7.39 -13.40
N LEU A 275 0.01 8.70 -13.61
CA LEU A 275 0.04 9.68 -12.52
C LEU A 275 -1.26 9.66 -11.69
N GLU A 276 -2.42 9.56 -12.34
CA GLU A 276 -3.70 9.36 -11.66
C GLU A 276 -3.69 8.06 -10.84
N CYS A 277 -3.18 6.96 -11.39
CA CYS A 277 -2.98 5.72 -10.62
C CYS A 277 -2.10 5.97 -9.40
N SER A 278 -0.95 6.63 -9.56
CA SER A 278 0.01 6.87 -8.46
C SER A 278 -0.48 7.83 -7.38
N ALA A 279 -1.56 8.57 -7.63
CA ALA A 279 -2.17 9.45 -6.64
C ALA A 279 -3.26 8.75 -5.79
N LEU A 280 -3.73 7.58 -6.22
CA LEU A 280 -4.60 6.74 -5.40
C LEU A 280 -3.82 6.18 -4.21
N ASP A 281 -4.54 5.79 -3.16
CA ASP A 281 -3.94 5.17 -1.97
C ASP A 281 -4.02 3.65 -2.06
N TRP A 282 -2.95 3.05 -2.59
CA TRP A 282 -2.84 1.61 -2.79
C TRP A 282 -2.66 0.83 -1.48
N GLY A 283 -2.32 1.51 -0.38
CA GLY A 283 -2.25 0.92 0.94
C GLY A 283 -3.63 0.52 1.50
N GLN A 284 -4.68 1.22 1.05
CA GLN A 284 -6.08 0.98 1.41
C GLN A 284 -6.80 0.01 0.46
N ILE A 285 -6.11 -0.44 -0.59
CA ILE A 285 -6.69 -1.34 -1.58
C ILE A 285 -6.78 -2.77 -1.02
N SER A 286 -7.98 -3.34 -1.16
CA SER A 286 -8.27 -4.70 -0.67
C SER A 286 -7.83 -5.76 -1.69
N PRO A 287 -7.58 -7.01 -1.27
CA PRO A 287 -7.35 -8.12 -2.19
C PRO A 287 -8.43 -8.30 -3.27
N ALA A 288 -9.65 -7.82 -3.05
CA ALA A 288 -10.70 -7.87 -4.06
C ALA A 288 -10.37 -7.07 -5.33
N ILE A 289 -9.43 -6.11 -5.24
CA ILE A 289 -8.94 -5.37 -6.41
C ILE A 289 -8.41 -6.30 -7.48
N PHE A 290 -7.76 -7.40 -7.10
CA PHE A 290 -7.12 -8.31 -8.04
C PHE A 290 -8.15 -8.98 -8.93
N GLY A 291 -9.32 -9.29 -8.38
CA GLY A 291 -10.47 -9.77 -9.14
C GLY A 291 -11.03 -8.71 -10.10
N SER A 292 -11.17 -7.47 -9.64
CA SER A 292 -11.65 -6.36 -10.49
C SER A 292 -10.66 -5.99 -11.59
N LEU A 293 -9.36 -5.98 -11.29
CA LEU A 293 -8.26 -5.78 -12.25
C LEU A 293 -8.20 -6.89 -13.29
N PHE A 294 -8.34 -8.13 -12.86
CA PHE A 294 -8.42 -9.28 -13.75
C PHE A 294 -9.60 -9.14 -14.72
N GLN A 295 -10.77 -8.72 -14.21
CA GLN A 295 -11.97 -8.55 -15.03
C GLN A 295 -11.95 -7.32 -15.94
N SER A 296 -11.18 -6.28 -15.60
CA SER A 296 -11.19 -5.03 -16.38
C SER A 296 -10.40 -5.11 -17.67
N VAL A 297 -9.45 -6.04 -17.79
CA VAL A 297 -8.63 -6.24 -19.00
C VAL A 297 -9.10 -7.38 -19.90
N MET A 298 -10.06 -8.19 -19.45
CA MET A 298 -10.61 -9.28 -20.26
C MET A 298 -11.79 -8.82 -21.12
N ASP A 299 -11.85 -9.29 -22.37
CA ASP A 299 -13.04 -9.10 -23.20
C ASP A 299 -14.26 -9.82 -22.58
N SER A 300 -15.44 -9.23 -22.78
CA SER A 300 -16.73 -9.77 -22.33
C SER A 300 -17.02 -11.21 -22.77
N GLU A 301 -16.59 -11.64 -23.96
CA GLU A 301 -16.77 -13.02 -24.44
C GLU A 301 -15.77 -13.99 -23.80
N GLU A 302 -14.50 -13.61 -23.68
CA GLU A 302 -13.47 -14.40 -22.99
C GLU A 302 -13.83 -14.60 -21.52
N ARG A 303 -14.29 -13.53 -20.86
CA ARG A 303 -14.74 -13.58 -19.46
C ARG A 303 -15.85 -14.62 -19.26
N ARG A 304 -16.80 -14.71 -20.20
CA ARG A 304 -17.92 -15.66 -20.11
C ARG A 304 -17.49 -17.09 -20.43
N ASN A 305 -16.57 -17.28 -21.38
CA ASN A 305 -16.11 -18.60 -21.82
C ASN A 305 -15.18 -19.27 -20.80
N LEU A 306 -14.30 -18.48 -20.16
CA LEU A 306 -13.36 -18.95 -19.14
C LEU A 306 -13.99 -19.05 -17.75
N GLY A 307 -15.21 -18.53 -17.57
CA GLY A 307 -15.85 -18.47 -16.26
C GLY A 307 -15.11 -17.55 -15.29
N ALA A 308 -14.45 -16.50 -15.80
CA ALA A 308 -13.58 -15.55 -15.11
C ALA A 308 -14.34 -14.61 -14.14
N HIS A 309 -15.07 -15.23 -13.20
CA HIS A 309 -15.70 -14.59 -12.08
C HIS A 309 -14.83 -14.83 -10.85
N TYR A 310 -14.24 -13.76 -10.31
CA TYR A 310 -13.52 -13.90 -9.05
C TYR A 310 -14.49 -14.32 -7.94
N THR A 311 -14.00 -15.14 -7.02
CA THR A 311 -14.80 -15.56 -5.86
C THR A 311 -14.67 -14.50 -4.76
N SER A 312 -15.81 -14.01 -4.24
CA SER A 312 -15.82 -13.02 -3.17
C SER A 312 -15.26 -13.57 -1.86
N GLU A 313 -14.70 -12.70 -1.04
CA GLU A 313 -14.13 -13.04 0.27
C GLU A 313 -15.14 -13.79 1.13
N LYS A 314 -16.40 -13.35 1.13
CA LYS A 314 -17.48 -14.01 1.87
C LYS A 314 -17.69 -15.46 1.45
N ASN A 315 -17.57 -15.77 0.17
CA ASN A 315 -17.75 -17.13 -0.34
C ASN A 315 -16.49 -17.99 -0.08
N ILE A 316 -15.30 -17.40 -0.19
CA ILE A 316 -14.05 -18.08 0.19
C ILE A 316 -14.09 -18.47 1.67
N LEU A 317 -14.46 -17.53 2.56
CA LEU A 317 -14.56 -17.78 4.00
C LEU A 317 -15.59 -18.87 4.34
N LYS A 318 -16.69 -18.98 3.58
CA LYS A 318 -17.66 -20.07 3.77
C LYS A 318 -17.07 -21.45 3.47
N LEU A 319 -16.07 -21.53 2.60
CA LEU A 319 -15.41 -22.77 2.22
C LEU A 319 -14.24 -23.09 3.16
N ILE A 320 -13.31 -22.16 3.36
CA ILE A 320 -12.08 -22.45 4.11
C ILE A 320 -12.32 -22.62 5.63
N LYS A 321 -13.37 -22.00 6.17
CA LYS A 321 -13.77 -22.15 7.57
C LYS A 321 -14.03 -23.60 7.98
N PRO A 322 -15.04 -24.28 7.41
CA PRO A 322 -15.30 -25.67 7.72
C PRO A 322 -14.21 -26.62 7.21
N LEU A 323 -13.42 -26.23 6.19
CA LEU A 323 -12.40 -27.09 5.61
C LEU A 323 -11.18 -27.27 6.54
N PHE A 324 -10.71 -26.19 7.17
CA PHE A 324 -9.55 -26.24 8.08
C PHE A 324 -9.49 -25.11 9.10
N LEU A 325 -9.97 -23.92 8.75
CA LEU A 325 -9.67 -22.73 9.56
C LEU A 325 -10.36 -22.79 10.94
N ASP A 326 -11.61 -23.24 11.02
CA ASP A 326 -12.32 -23.37 12.29
C ASP A 326 -11.63 -24.39 13.21
N GLU A 327 -11.17 -25.53 12.68
CA GLU A 327 -10.42 -26.55 13.44
C GLU A 327 -9.10 -25.99 13.98
N LEU A 328 -8.37 -25.21 13.19
CA LEU A 328 -7.11 -24.58 13.62
C LEU A 328 -7.35 -23.57 14.76
N TYR A 329 -8.41 -22.75 14.69
CA TYR A 329 -8.75 -21.84 15.78
C TYR A 329 -9.19 -22.60 17.04
N GLU A 330 -9.98 -23.67 16.91
CA GLU A 330 -10.35 -24.51 18.04
C GLU A 330 -9.15 -25.20 18.71
N GLU A 331 -8.19 -25.68 17.91
CA GLU A 331 -6.94 -26.24 18.41
C GLU A 331 -6.14 -25.17 19.16
N PHE A 332 -5.97 -23.97 18.56
CA PHE A 332 -5.30 -22.84 19.22
C PHE A 332 -5.91 -22.53 20.60
N GLU A 333 -7.24 -22.40 20.70
CA GLU A 333 -7.92 -22.11 21.97
C GLU A 333 -7.65 -23.19 23.04
N LYS A 334 -7.65 -24.48 22.65
CA LYS A 334 -7.35 -25.60 23.56
C LYS A 334 -5.89 -25.62 24.03
N LEU A 335 -4.97 -25.05 23.25
CA LEU A 335 -3.53 -25.06 23.53
C LEU A 335 -3.05 -23.82 24.32
N LYS A 336 -3.90 -22.80 24.50
CA LYS A 336 -3.59 -21.62 25.32
C LYS A 336 -3.10 -22.00 26.72
N GLY A 337 -2.11 -21.26 27.21
CA GLY A 337 -1.46 -21.54 28.50
C GLY A 337 -0.36 -22.61 28.48
N SER A 338 -0.13 -23.30 27.35
CA SER A 338 1.01 -24.21 27.19
C SER A 338 1.99 -23.73 26.12
N THR A 339 3.05 -23.04 26.53
CA THR A 339 4.08 -22.49 25.63
C THR A 339 4.66 -23.55 24.67
N LYS A 340 4.99 -24.75 25.18
CA LYS A 340 5.56 -25.82 24.36
C LYS A 340 4.59 -26.27 23.27
N LYS A 341 3.31 -26.51 23.61
CA LYS A 341 2.31 -26.97 22.63
C LYS A 341 1.97 -25.87 21.63
N LEU A 342 1.93 -24.61 22.04
CA LEU A 342 1.75 -23.48 21.12
C LEU A 342 2.91 -23.35 20.13
N GLN A 343 4.16 -23.59 20.56
CA GLN A 343 5.30 -23.63 19.65
C GLN A 343 5.23 -24.81 18.65
N GLU A 344 4.76 -25.98 19.09
CA GLU A 344 4.52 -27.13 18.20
C GLU A 344 3.39 -26.83 17.20
N PHE A 345 2.30 -26.20 17.65
CA PHE A 345 1.21 -25.75 16.80
C PHE A 345 1.65 -24.69 15.79
N HIS A 346 2.47 -23.72 16.20
CA HIS A 346 3.02 -22.71 15.31
C HIS A 346 3.89 -23.33 14.21
N LYS A 347 4.72 -24.33 14.54
CA LYS A 347 5.46 -25.13 13.55
C LYS A 347 4.53 -25.88 12.60
N LYS A 348 3.43 -26.45 13.11
CA LYS A 348 2.41 -27.09 12.28
C LYS A 348 1.84 -26.09 11.25
N LEU A 349 1.42 -24.90 11.69
CA LEU A 349 0.90 -23.87 10.79
C LEU A 349 1.88 -23.50 9.66
N ALA A 350 3.17 -23.35 9.99
CA ALA A 350 4.23 -23.04 9.03
C ALA A 350 4.57 -24.20 8.07
N SER A 351 4.07 -25.41 8.34
CA SER A 351 4.29 -26.59 7.50
C SER A 351 3.13 -26.89 6.55
N LEU A 352 1.96 -26.26 6.73
CA LEU A 352 0.79 -26.49 5.90
C LEU A 352 1.04 -26.04 4.45
N LYS A 353 0.54 -26.80 3.48
CA LYS A 353 0.62 -26.45 2.05
C LYS A 353 -0.75 -26.45 1.38
N PHE A 354 -0.99 -25.46 0.54
CA PHE A 354 -2.29 -25.20 -0.10
C PHE A 354 -2.13 -25.17 -1.62
N LEU A 355 -2.94 -25.95 -2.34
CA LEU A 355 -2.97 -25.96 -3.80
C LEU A 355 -4.33 -25.54 -4.32
N ASP A 356 -4.38 -24.52 -5.17
CA ASP A 356 -5.55 -24.15 -5.96
C ASP A 356 -5.29 -24.44 -7.46
N PRO A 357 -5.81 -25.55 -8.03
CA PRO A 357 -5.55 -25.96 -9.40
C PRO A 357 -6.31 -25.13 -10.47
N ALA A 358 -7.07 -24.12 -10.09
CA ALA A 358 -7.71 -23.18 -11.02
C ALA A 358 -7.75 -21.79 -10.38
N CYS A 359 -6.58 -21.27 -10.03
CA CYS A 359 -6.48 -20.22 -9.03
C CYS A 359 -6.95 -18.84 -9.49
N GLY A 360 -7.11 -18.61 -10.81
CA GLY A 360 -7.45 -17.30 -11.35
C GLY A 360 -6.49 -16.23 -10.82
N CYS A 361 -7.05 -15.12 -10.33
CA CYS A 361 -6.29 -14.04 -9.69
C CYS A 361 -5.84 -14.35 -8.24
N GLY A 362 -6.00 -15.59 -7.77
CA GLY A 362 -5.38 -16.08 -6.54
C GLY A 362 -6.15 -15.82 -5.25
N ASN A 363 -7.41 -15.39 -5.32
CA ASN A 363 -8.15 -14.93 -4.13
C ASN A 363 -8.22 -15.99 -3.02
N PHE A 364 -8.38 -17.27 -3.35
CA PHE A 364 -8.38 -18.35 -2.34
C PHE A 364 -7.04 -18.44 -1.60
N LEU A 365 -5.93 -18.40 -2.33
CA LEU A 365 -4.58 -18.45 -1.76
C LEU A 365 -4.32 -17.21 -0.90
N VAL A 366 -4.66 -16.03 -1.40
CA VAL A 366 -4.51 -14.74 -0.72
C VAL A 366 -5.31 -14.71 0.58
N ILE A 367 -6.62 -15.00 0.54
CA ILE A 367 -7.44 -15.00 1.77
C ILE A 367 -6.97 -16.07 2.75
N THR A 368 -6.63 -17.28 2.29
CA THR A 368 -6.09 -18.34 3.16
C THR A 368 -4.81 -17.89 3.86
N TYR A 369 -3.89 -17.29 3.11
CA TYR A 369 -2.65 -16.75 3.67
C TYR A 369 -2.90 -15.67 4.71
N ARG A 370 -3.84 -14.74 4.44
CA ARG A 370 -4.23 -13.69 5.39
C ARG A 370 -4.72 -14.30 6.70
N GLU A 371 -5.66 -15.24 6.64
CA GLU A 371 -6.25 -15.86 7.82
C GLU A 371 -5.21 -16.66 8.63
N LEU A 372 -4.27 -17.33 7.97
CA LEU A 372 -3.17 -18.00 8.65
C LEU A 372 -2.21 -17.02 9.33
N ARG A 373 -1.85 -15.91 8.67
CA ARG A 373 -1.02 -14.85 9.29
C ARG A 373 -1.73 -14.16 10.45
N LEU A 374 -3.05 -14.02 10.41
CA LEU A 374 -3.85 -13.53 11.53
C LEU A 374 -3.82 -14.51 12.71
N LEU A 375 -4.00 -15.80 12.44
CA LEU A 375 -3.90 -16.83 13.47
C LEU A 375 -2.48 -16.90 14.06
N GLU A 376 -1.43 -16.82 13.24
CA GLU A 376 -0.04 -16.73 13.70
C GLU A 376 0.17 -15.55 14.64
N LEU A 377 -0.40 -14.39 14.33
CA LEU A 377 -0.34 -13.22 15.20
C LEU A 377 -0.98 -13.48 16.58
N GLU A 378 -2.12 -14.15 16.63
CA GLU A 378 -2.75 -14.54 17.91
C GLU A 378 -1.87 -15.54 18.70
N VAL A 379 -1.23 -16.48 18.01
CA VAL A 379 -0.28 -17.43 18.62
C VAL A 379 0.91 -16.68 19.23
N LEU A 380 1.48 -15.72 18.50
CA LEU A 380 2.61 -14.91 18.98
C LEU A 380 2.22 -13.99 20.15
N ARG A 381 1.02 -13.42 20.13
CA ARG A 381 0.47 -12.66 21.28
C ARG A 381 0.37 -13.52 22.53
N GLU A 382 -0.14 -14.74 22.39
CA GLU A 382 -0.25 -15.69 23.50
C GLU A 382 1.15 -16.06 24.06
N LEU A 383 2.12 -16.30 23.17
CA LEU A 383 3.49 -16.61 23.54
C LEU A 383 4.23 -15.44 24.23
N ASN A 384 3.84 -14.19 23.93
CA ASN A 384 4.47 -12.98 24.48
C ASN A 384 3.77 -12.39 25.72
N LYS A 385 2.81 -13.09 26.32
CA LYS A 385 2.03 -12.58 27.49
C LYS A 385 2.87 -12.17 28.70
N THR A 386 4.09 -12.70 28.85
CA THR A 386 5.00 -12.37 29.94
C THR A 386 5.70 -11.01 29.77
N GLY A 387 5.51 -10.35 28.62
CA GLY A 387 5.93 -8.96 28.41
C GLY A 387 7.42 -8.75 28.18
N GLN A 388 8.20 -9.82 27.95
CA GLN A 388 9.63 -9.68 27.63
C GLN A 388 9.88 -9.08 26.23
N GLY A 389 8.86 -9.02 25.37
CA GLY A 389 9.00 -8.51 24.02
C GLY A 389 9.84 -9.45 23.16
N PHE A 390 9.65 -9.39 21.85
CA PHE A 390 10.51 -10.10 20.92
C PHE A 390 11.65 -9.17 20.51
N LEU A 391 12.90 -9.63 20.61
CA LEU A 391 14.07 -8.86 20.15
C LEU A 391 14.03 -8.63 18.63
N ASN A 392 13.49 -9.59 17.88
CA ASN A 392 13.40 -9.54 16.43
C ASN A 392 12.17 -10.34 15.94
N VAL A 393 11.27 -9.65 15.24
CA VAL A 393 10.06 -10.23 14.65
C VAL A 393 10.38 -11.25 13.56
N ALA A 394 11.51 -11.10 12.85
CA ALA A 394 11.89 -12.00 11.78
C ALA A 394 12.16 -13.43 12.25
N ASP A 395 12.55 -13.62 13.51
CA ASP A 395 12.92 -14.93 14.05
C ASP A 395 11.70 -15.75 14.50
N ILE A 396 10.53 -15.10 14.59
CA ILE A 396 9.30 -15.67 15.14
C ILE A 396 8.15 -15.71 14.13
N ILE A 397 8.29 -15.13 12.94
CA ILE A 397 7.29 -15.24 11.88
C ILE A 397 7.75 -16.33 10.93
N TRP A 398 6.99 -17.42 10.86
CA TRP A 398 7.35 -18.63 10.13
C TRP A 398 6.43 -18.92 8.95
N ILE A 399 5.17 -18.46 8.99
CA ILE A 399 4.25 -18.58 7.86
C ILE A 399 4.71 -17.66 6.72
N ASP A 400 4.77 -18.19 5.50
CA ASP A 400 5.33 -17.50 4.34
C ASP A 400 4.67 -17.97 3.03
N VAL A 401 4.91 -17.24 1.94
CA VAL A 401 4.23 -17.43 0.65
C VAL A 401 4.61 -18.72 -0.07
N ASP A 402 5.72 -19.38 0.30
CA ASP A 402 6.18 -20.66 -0.29
C ASP A 402 5.35 -21.88 0.18
N GLN A 403 4.36 -21.66 1.03
CA GLN A 403 3.31 -22.63 1.39
C GLN A 403 2.17 -22.72 0.36
N PHE A 404 2.15 -21.84 -0.64
CA PHE A 404 1.02 -21.66 -1.56
C PHE A 404 1.38 -22.02 -3.00
N TYR A 405 0.49 -22.79 -3.62
CA TYR A 405 0.64 -23.37 -4.94
C TYR A 405 -0.62 -23.09 -5.75
N GLY A 406 -0.45 -22.76 -7.03
CA GLY A 406 -1.55 -22.46 -7.93
C GLY A 406 -1.29 -22.99 -9.33
N ILE A 407 -2.35 -23.39 -10.04
CA ILE A 407 -2.32 -23.66 -11.47
C ILE A 407 -3.37 -22.77 -12.13
N GLU A 408 -2.99 -22.09 -13.20
CA GLU A 408 -3.87 -21.18 -13.93
C GLU A 408 -3.54 -21.24 -15.43
N VAL A 409 -4.55 -21.35 -16.29
CA VAL A 409 -4.35 -21.52 -17.73
C VAL A 409 -3.96 -20.21 -18.41
N ASP A 410 -4.43 -19.07 -17.90
CA ASP A 410 -4.15 -17.76 -18.46
C ASP A 410 -3.00 -17.06 -17.73
N GLU A 411 -2.06 -16.47 -18.46
CA GLU A 411 -0.85 -15.93 -17.83
C GLU A 411 -1.15 -14.71 -16.95
N TRP A 412 -1.99 -13.79 -17.42
CA TRP A 412 -2.33 -12.58 -16.68
C TRP A 412 -2.82 -12.85 -15.24
N PRO A 413 -3.87 -13.68 -15.00
CA PRO A 413 -4.30 -14.03 -13.65
C PRO A 413 -3.22 -14.75 -12.84
N ALA A 414 -2.40 -15.60 -13.48
CA ALA A 414 -1.27 -16.25 -12.81
C ALA A 414 -0.27 -15.21 -12.27
N ARG A 415 0.07 -14.17 -13.06
CA ARG A 415 0.97 -13.08 -12.65
C ARG A 415 0.35 -12.18 -11.58
N ILE A 416 -0.95 -11.89 -11.69
CA ILE A 416 -1.68 -11.19 -10.63
C ILE A 416 -1.56 -11.97 -9.32
N THR A 417 -1.74 -13.29 -9.35
CA THR A 417 -1.62 -14.14 -8.16
C THR A 417 -0.24 -14.05 -7.51
N GLU A 418 0.85 -14.13 -8.30
CA GLU A 418 2.22 -13.99 -7.78
C GLU A 418 2.39 -12.67 -7.01
N VAL A 419 1.93 -11.54 -7.57
CA VAL A 419 2.02 -10.22 -6.91
C VAL A 419 1.06 -10.09 -5.75
N ALA A 420 -0.19 -10.53 -5.88
CA ALA A 420 -1.19 -10.46 -4.82
C ALA A 420 -0.71 -11.13 -3.52
N MET A 421 -0.04 -12.28 -3.64
CA MET A 421 0.55 -12.99 -2.51
C MET A 421 1.66 -12.16 -1.81
N TRP A 422 2.53 -11.49 -2.58
CA TRP A 422 3.56 -10.61 -2.00
C TRP A 422 2.98 -9.35 -1.39
N LEU A 423 2.00 -8.71 -2.04
CA LEU A 423 1.37 -7.51 -1.51
C LEU A 423 0.69 -7.82 -0.17
N LEU A 424 -0.03 -8.94 -0.10
CA LEU A 424 -0.64 -9.37 1.15
C LEU A 424 0.40 -9.76 2.21
N ASP A 425 1.49 -10.43 1.86
CA ASP A 425 2.62 -10.66 2.77
C ASP A 425 3.11 -9.38 3.39
N HIS A 426 3.34 -8.36 2.58
CA HIS A 426 3.78 -7.07 3.08
C HIS A 426 2.72 -6.41 3.98
N GLN A 427 1.43 -6.45 3.62
CA GLN A 427 0.36 -5.94 4.50
C GLN A 427 0.36 -6.62 5.87
N MET A 428 0.52 -7.95 5.89
CA MET A 428 0.56 -8.73 7.12
C MET A 428 1.84 -8.45 7.92
N ASN A 429 2.98 -8.26 7.26
CA ASN A 429 4.23 -7.86 7.92
C ASN A 429 4.12 -6.48 8.59
N MET A 430 3.45 -5.52 7.94
CA MET A 430 3.14 -4.22 8.55
C MET A 430 2.23 -4.37 9.77
N LYS A 431 1.20 -5.23 9.69
CA LYS A 431 0.31 -5.49 10.82
C LYS A 431 1.04 -6.10 12.03
N VAL A 432 1.97 -7.02 11.78
CA VAL A 432 2.85 -7.58 12.81
C VAL A 432 3.79 -6.51 13.38
N SER A 433 4.31 -5.62 12.53
CA SER A 433 5.17 -4.51 12.94
C SER A 433 4.46 -3.56 13.89
N ASP A 434 3.20 -3.24 13.59
CA ASP A 434 2.36 -2.38 14.42
C ASP A 434 2.05 -3.02 15.78
N GLU A 435 1.81 -4.34 15.80
CA GLU A 435 1.51 -5.08 17.03
C GLU A 435 2.70 -5.10 18.00
N PHE A 436 3.90 -5.39 17.49
CA PHE A 436 5.09 -5.58 18.32
C PHE A 436 6.02 -4.36 18.40
N GLY A 437 5.71 -3.28 17.66
CA GLY A 437 6.48 -2.03 17.70
C GLY A 437 7.85 -2.10 17.01
N HIS A 438 8.08 -3.11 16.17
CA HIS A 438 9.33 -3.32 15.43
C HIS A 438 9.04 -3.47 13.94
N TYR A 439 9.62 -2.60 13.10
CA TYR A 439 9.46 -2.69 11.65
C TYR A 439 10.01 -4.02 11.12
N PHE A 440 9.18 -4.73 10.36
CA PHE A 440 9.50 -5.98 9.71
C PHE A 440 8.95 -5.97 8.28
N ALA A 441 9.81 -6.29 7.31
CA ALA A 441 9.44 -6.49 5.92
C ALA A 441 10.34 -7.55 5.29
N ARG A 442 9.80 -8.35 4.37
CA ARG A 442 10.52 -9.42 3.64
C ARG A 442 11.06 -8.90 2.31
N LEU A 443 11.97 -7.93 2.37
CA LEU A 443 12.68 -7.40 1.20
C LEU A 443 14.19 -7.66 1.31
N PRO A 444 14.87 -8.11 0.22
CA PRO A 444 14.30 -8.48 -1.08
C PRO A 444 13.40 -9.74 -1.00
N LEU A 445 12.57 -9.95 -2.01
CA LEU A 445 11.61 -11.06 -2.13
C LEU A 445 12.37 -12.38 -2.33
N LYS A 446 12.72 -13.05 -1.23
CA LYS A 446 13.48 -14.32 -1.27
C LYS A 446 12.64 -15.56 -1.55
N LYS A 447 11.35 -15.50 -1.21
CA LYS A 447 10.37 -16.58 -1.34
C LYS A 447 9.19 -16.11 -2.17
N ALA A 448 8.55 -17.05 -2.86
CA ALA A 448 7.42 -16.79 -3.73
C ALA A 448 6.43 -17.96 -3.65
N ALA A 449 5.15 -17.66 -3.85
CA ALA A 449 4.17 -18.69 -4.15
C ALA A 449 4.54 -19.38 -5.48
N LYS A 450 4.28 -20.69 -5.59
CA LYS A 450 4.53 -21.44 -6.82
C LYS A 450 3.28 -21.44 -7.68
N ILE A 451 3.17 -20.45 -8.57
CA ILE A 451 2.07 -20.35 -9.53
C ILE A 451 2.56 -20.86 -10.89
N VAL A 452 1.87 -21.85 -11.43
CA VAL A 452 2.19 -22.50 -12.70
C VAL A 452 1.17 -22.07 -13.74
N ASN A 453 1.64 -21.43 -14.81
CA ASN A 453 0.78 -21.12 -15.95
C ASN A 453 0.67 -22.34 -16.88
N ASP A 454 -0.33 -23.18 -16.68
CA ASP A 454 -0.59 -24.39 -17.49
C ASP A 454 -2.04 -24.87 -17.32
N ASN A 455 -2.44 -25.84 -18.13
CA ASN A 455 -3.74 -26.47 -18.05
C ASN A 455 -3.74 -27.58 -16.99
N ALA A 456 -4.40 -27.33 -15.85
CA ALA A 456 -4.50 -28.26 -14.73
C ALA A 456 -5.11 -29.63 -15.08
N LEU A 457 -5.84 -29.77 -16.19
CA LEU A 457 -6.38 -31.05 -16.64
C LEU A 457 -5.37 -31.90 -17.44
N ARG A 458 -4.20 -31.33 -17.77
CA ARG A 458 -3.18 -31.98 -18.61
C ARG A 458 -1.87 -32.25 -17.88
N ILE A 459 -1.49 -31.37 -16.95
CA ILE A 459 -0.25 -31.53 -16.19
C ILE A 459 -0.41 -32.49 -15.01
N ASP A 460 0.70 -33.10 -14.59
CA ASP A 460 0.75 -33.86 -13.34
C ASP A 460 0.93 -32.89 -12.16
N TRP A 461 -0.02 -32.89 -11.24
CA TRP A 461 0.02 -31.98 -10.08
C TRP A 461 1.17 -32.29 -9.13
N GLU A 462 1.72 -33.51 -9.15
CA GLU A 462 2.92 -33.85 -8.36
C GLU A 462 4.16 -33.06 -8.83
N GLU A 463 4.17 -32.54 -10.07
CA GLU A 463 5.21 -31.61 -10.55
C GLU A 463 5.09 -30.22 -9.92
N VAL A 464 3.88 -29.86 -9.46
CA VAL A 464 3.58 -28.59 -8.79
C VAL A 464 3.88 -28.72 -7.29
N VAL A 465 3.29 -29.70 -6.62
CA VAL A 465 3.49 -29.97 -5.20
C VAL A 465 3.38 -31.47 -4.93
N PRO A 466 4.36 -32.09 -4.23
CA PRO A 466 4.28 -33.50 -3.88
C PRO A 466 3.05 -33.78 -3.02
N LYS A 467 2.29 -34.84 -3.33
CA LYS A 467 1.06 -35.20 -2.61
C LYS A 467 1.29 -35.47 -1.11
N GLU A 468 2.49 -35.92 -0.74
CA GLU A 468 2.88 -36.19 0.64
C GLU A 468 3.10 -34.92 1.47
N GLU A 469 3.36 -33.79 0.80
CA GLU A 469 3.57 -32.49 1.44
C GLU A 469 2.30 -31.62 1.39
N LEU A 470 1.36 -31.93 0.50
CA LEU A 470 0.12 -31.19 0.32
C LEU A 470 -0.84 -31.38 1.50
N SER A 471 -1.35 -30.29 2.06
CA SER A 471 -2.30 -30.34 3.18
C SER A 471 -3.75 -30.14 2.74
N TYR A 472 -4.01 -29.17 1.86
CA TYR A 472 -5.37 -28.80 1.46
C TYR A 472 -5.46 -28.40 -0.02
N ILE A 473 -6.62 -28.70 -0.61
CA ILE A 473 -7.08 -28.22 -1.93
C ILE A 473 -8.41 -27.47 -1.68
N PRO A 474 -8.41 -26.14 -1.53
CA PRO A 474 -9.55 -25.38 -1.03
C PRO A 474 -10.56 -24.96 -2.13
N VAL A 475 -10.82 -25.82 -3.12
CA VAL A 475 -11.66 -25.52 -4.30
C VAL A 475 -12.51 -26.70 -4.74
#